data_AF-A0A362XF36-F1
#
_entry.id   AF-A0A362XF36-F1
#
_cell.length_a   1.000
_cell.length_b   1.000
_cell.length_c   1.000
_cell.angle_alpha   90.00
_cell.angle_beta   90.00
_cell.angle_gamma   90.00
#
_symmetry.space_group_name_H-M   'P 1'
#
loop_
_entity.id
_entity.type
_entity.pdbx_description
1 polymer ?
#
loop_
_entity_poly.entity_id
_entity_poly.type
_entity_poly.pdbx_seq_one_letter_code
_entity_poly.pdbx_strand_id
1 'polypeptide(L)'
;MHFLFISGAEIFFILFMVVIIFGTDRLPEIVRGLAKGMRQLKDAADDVKREIQKSADKSGIDTSIAEDLKKSADQVKKSVEEVTGTIKRQ
;
A
#
# COMPACT_ATOMS: atom_id res chain seq x y z
N MET A 1 -13.58 24.43 -9.53
CA MET A 1 -12.79 23.19 -9.45
C MET A 1 -11.43 23.43 -10.12
N HIS A 2 -10.44 23.97 -9.39
CA HIS A 2 -9.13 24.42 -9.95
C HIS A 2 -7.93 23.62 -9.42
N PHE A 3 -8.13 22.45 -8.81
CA PHE A 3 -7.08 21.78 -8.03
C PHE A 3 -6.14 20.84 -8.84
N LEU A 4 -6.25 20.78 -10.17
CA LEU A 4 -5.53 19.79 -11.00
C LEU A 4 -4.48 20.39 -11.95
N PHE A 5 -4.22 21.70 -11.90
CA PHE A 5 -3.21 22.36 -12.74
C PHE A 5 -2.09 22.97 -11.91
N ILE A 6 -1.55 22.22 -10.95
CA ILE A 6 -0.29 22.61 -10.32
C ILE A 6 0.84 22.35 -11.33
N SER A 7 1.39 23.43 -11.85
CA SER A 7 2.55 23.43 -12.74
C SER A 7 3.85 23.16 -11.98
N GLY A 8 4.91 22.79 -12.71
CA GLY A 8 6.24 22.58 -12.12
C GLY A 8 6.81 23.83 -11.43
N ALA A 9 6.43 25.03 -11.89
CA ALA A 9 6.85 26.28 -11.29
C ALA A 9 6.25 26.48 -9.89
N GLU A 10 4.97 26.13 -9.69
CA GLU A 10 4.30 26.22 -8.39
C GLU A 10 4.89 25.22 -7.37
N ILE A 11 5.21 24.00 -7.81
CA ILE A 11 5.91 23.01 -6.97
C ILE A 11 7.28 23.53 -6.56
N PHE A 12 8.03 24.12 -7.49
CA PHE A 12 9.34 24.69 -7.20
C PHE A 12 9.24 25.87 -6.21
N PHE A 13 8.24 26.74 -6.36
CA PHE A 13 7.99 27.85 -5.45
C PHE A 13 7.65 27.37 -4.03
N ILE A 14 6.83 26.33 -3.89
CA ILE A 14 6.51 25.73 -2.59
C ILE A 14 7.77 25.12 -1.94
N LEU A 15 8.57 24.38 -2.71
CA LEU A 15 9.84 23.83 -2.22
C LEU A 15 10.80 24.93 -1.77
N PHE A 16 10.87 26.03 -2.50
CA PHE A 16 11.68 27.19 -2.12
C PHE A 16 11.21 27.82 -0.81
N MET A 17 9.90 27.99 -0.63
CA MET A 17 9.31 28.49 0.61
C MET A 17 9.63 27.57 1.80
N VAL A 18 9.51 26.25 1.61
CA VAL A 18 9.87 25.25 2.62
C VAL A 18 11.34 25.36 3.00
N VAL A 19 12.24 25.52 2.03
CA VAL A 19 13.67 25.69 2.28
C VAL A 19 13.98 26.98 3.04
N ILE A 20 13.26 28.08 2.81
CA ILE A 20 13.43 29.33 3.59
C ILE A 20 12.96 29.14 5.04
N ILE A 21 11.81 28.49 5.24
CA ILE A 21 11.22 28.30 6.56
C ILE A 21 12.08 27.35 7.41
N PHE A 22 12.52 26.23 6.83
CA PHE A 22 13.23 25.18 7.55
C PHE A 22 14.76 25.29 7.43
N GLY A 23 15.28 25.98 6.41
CA GLY A 23 16.71 26.04 6.07
C GLY A 23 17.17 24.88 5.17
N THR A 24 18.19 25.12 4.35
CA THR A 24 18.80 24.11 3.46
C THR A 24 19.43 22.95 4.21
N ASP A 25 19.83 23.17 5.46
CA ASP A 25 20.57 22.16 6.25
C ASP A 25 19.62 21.22 7.00
N ARG A 26 18.39 21.67 7.30
CA ARG A 26 17.41 20.89 8.07
C ARG A 26 16.59 19.95 7.20
N LEU A 27 16.26 20.34 5.97
CA LEU A 27 15.50 19.48 5.06
C LEU A 27 16.21 18.13 4.80
N PRO A 28 17.53 18.09 4.49
CA PRO A 28 18.26 16.83 4.32
C PRO A 28 18.35 16.01 5.61
N GLU A 29 18.44 16.67 6.76
CA GLU A 29 18.50 16.02 8.08
C GLU A 29 17.18 15.30 8.41
N ILE A 30 16.04 15.97 8.20
CA ILE A 30 14.69 15.40 8.39
C ILE A 30 14.48 14.23 7.43
N VAL A 31 14.81 14.41 6.14
CA VAL A 31 14.69 13.33 5.14
C VAL A 31 15.54 12.13 5.52
N ARG A 32 16.77 12.34 6.00
CA ARG A 32 17.65 11.25 6.47
C ARG A 32 17.09 10.56 7.71
N GLY A 33 16.52 11.31 8.65
CA GLY A 33 15.86 10.77 9.84
C GLY A 33 14.64 9.92 9.49
N LEU A 34 13.75 10.45 8.65
CA LEU A 34 12.56 9.75 8.16
C LEU A 34 12.93 8.53 7.30
N ALA A 35 13.93 8.63 6.44
CA ALA A 35 14.39 7.51 5.62
C ALA A 35 14.96 6.37 6.49
N LYS A 36 15.75 6.70 7.51
CA LYS A 36 16.24 5.72 8.49
C LYS A 36 15.08 5.12 9.29
N GLY A 37 14.12 5.93 9.71
CA GLY A 37 12.92 5.46 10.41
C GLY A 37 12.10 4.52 9.56
N MET A 38 11.75 4.92 8.33
CA MET A 38 10.97 4.11 7.39
C MET A 38 11.69 2.81 7.03
N ARG A 39 13.04 2.83 6.91
CA ARG A 39 13.82 1.61 6.74
C ARG A 39 13.73 0.68 7.94
N GLN A 40 13.90 1.19 9.16
CA GLN A 40 13.78 0.39 10.38
C GLN A 40 12.37 -0.20 10.54
N LEU A 41 11.33 0.59 10.26
CA LEU A 41 9.94 0.12 10.27
C LEU A 41 9.71 -0.98 9.23
N LYS A 42 10.27 -0.81 8.03
CA LYS A 42 10.19 -1.82 6.97
C LYS A 42 10.92 -3.10 7.36
N ASP A 43 12.15 -3.01 7.84
CA ASP A 43 12.97 -4.15 8.23
C ASP A 43 12.27 -4.94 9.36
N ALA A 44 11.73 -4.24 10.37
CA ALA A 44 10.93 -4.86 11.44
C ALA A 44 9.62 -5.48 10.92
N ALA A 45 8.92 -4.80 10.00
CA ALA A 45 7.71 -5.34 9.39
C ALA A 45 8.00 -6.59 8.54
N ASP A 46 9.13 -6.62 7.82
CA ASP A 46 9.58 -7.77 7.02
C ASP A 46 9.98 -8.96 7.92
N ASP A 47 10.59 -8.70 9.08
CA ASP A 47 10.85 -9.71 10.10
C ASP A 47 9.56 -10.33 10.65
N VAL A 48 8.60 -9.49 11.04
CA VAL A 48 7.28 -9.93 11.51
C VAL A 48 6.55 -10.70 10.42
N LYS A 49 6.55 -10.21 9.17
CA LYS A 49 5.95 -10.91 8.03
C LYS A 49 6.56 -12.29 7.82
N ARG A 50 7.88 -12.41 7.90
CA ARG A 50 8.59 -13.70 7.77
C ARG A 50 8.26 -14.64 8.93
N GLU A 51 8.14 -14.12 10.15
CA GLU A 51 7.79 -14.92 11.31
C GLU A 51 6.33 -15.39 11.26
N ILE A 52 5.39 -14.54 10.82
CA ILE A 52 4.00 -14.92 10.57
C ILE A 52 3.92 -15.97 9.46
N GLN A 53 4.64 -15.78 8.36
CA GLN A 53 4.66 -16.76 7.26
C GLN A 53 5.23 -18.10 7.72
N LYS A 54 6.37 -18.08 8.41
CA LYS A 54 6.97 -19.28 8.99
C LYS A 54 6.07 -19.93 10.03
N SER A 55 5.33 -19.15 10.82
CA SER A 55 4.37 -19.65 11.80
C SER A 55 3.13 -20.22 11.13
N ALA A 56 2.65 -19.64 10.04
CA ALA A 56 1.57 -20.19 9.22
C ALA A 56 2.00 -21.51 8.56
N ASP A 57 3.24 -21.58 8.05
CA ASP A 57 3.82 -22.80 7.49
C ASP A 57 4.01 -23.89 8.58
N LYS A 58 4.36 -23.51 9.83
CA LYS A 58 4.56 -24.43 10.96
C LYS A 58 3.28 -24.83 11.68
N SER A 59 2.28 -23.96 11.72
CA SER A 59 0.94 -24.21 12.26
C SER A 59 0.04 -24.93 11.26
N GLY A 60 0.52 -25.24 10.05
CA GLY A 60 -0.27 -25.93 9.05
C GLY A 60 -1.46 -25.09 8.61
N ILE A 61 -1.23 -23.86 8.14
CA ILE A 61 -2.16 -23.30 7.15
C ILE A 61 -1.99 -24.14 5.90
N ASP A 62 -2.65 -25.28 5.95
CA ASP A 62 -2.89 -26.20 4.89
C ASP A 62 -3.26 -25.41 3.64
N THR A 63 -2.56 -25.69 2.55
CA THR A 63 -2.94 -25.18 1.22
C THR A 63 -4.42 -25.45 0.93
N SER A 64 -5.01 -26.47 1.58
CA SER A 64 -6.45 -26.74 1.68
C SER A 64 -7.30 -25.54 2.07
N ILE A 65 -6.95 -24.77 3.11
CA ILE A 65 -7.77 -23.61 3.54
C ILE A 65 -7.65 -22.47 2.52
N ALA A 66 -6.44 -22.23 1.99
CA ALA A 66 -6.24 -21.23 0.94
C ALA A 66 -6.96 -21.63 -0.37
N GLU A 67 -6.97 -22.91 -0.73
CA GLU A 67 -7.69 -23.47 -1.86
C GLU A 67 -9.22 -23.42 -1.65
N ASP A 68 -9.71 -23.71 -0.45
CA ASP A 68 -11.13 -23.66 -0.10
C ASP A 68 -11.65 -22.22 -0.09
N LEU A 69 -10.86 -21.27 0.40
CA LEU A 69 -11.17 -19.84 0.31
C LEU A 69 -11.17 -19.36 -1.14
N LYS A 70 -10.22 -19.81 -1.97
CA LYS A 70 -10.17 -19.49 -3.40
C LYS A 70 -11.38 -20.07 -4.15
N LYS A 71 -11.76 -21.31 -3.85
CA LYS A 71 -12.90 -22.01 -4.45
C LYS A 71 -14.24 -21.37 -4.05
N SER A 72 -14.35 -20.94 -2.79
CA SER A 72 -15.52 -20.20 -2.29
C SER A 72 -15.62 -18.81 -2.92
N ALA A 73 -14.50 -18.10 -3.07
CA ALA A 73 -14.47 -16.81 -3.75
C ALA A 73 -14.85 -16.92 -5.24
N ASP A 74 -14.37 -17.97 -5.94
CA ASP A 74 -14.72 -18.23 -7.33
C ASP A 74 -16.22 -18.56 -7.50
N GLN A 75 -16.84 -19.30 -6.56
CA GLN A 75 -18.28 -19.54 -6.58
C GLN A 75 -19.10 -18.26 -6.38
N VAL A 76 -18.75 -17.44 -5.40
CA VAL A 76 -19.43 -16.16 -5.15
C VAL A 76 -19.30 -15.25 -6.37
N LYS A 77 -18.11 -15.18 -6.98
CA LYS A 77 -17.87 -14.39 -8.19
C LYS A 77 -18.74 -14.86 -9.36
N LYS A 78 -18.90 -16.17 -9.53
CA LYS A 78 -19.73 -16.78 -10.57
C LYS A 78 -21.22 -16.52 -10.35
N SER A 79 -21.71 -16.64 -9.11
CA SER A 79 -23.11 -16.31 -8.78
C SER A 79 -23.40 -14.83 -8.95
N VAL A 80 -22.48 -13.95 -8.57
CA VAL A 80 -22.60 -12.50 -8.80
C VAL A 80 -22.57 -12.20 -10.30
N GLU A 81 -21.71 -12.83 -11.08
CA GLU A 81 -21.65 -12.66 -12.54
C GLU A 81 -22.92 -13.15 -13.24
N GLU A 82 -23.54 -14.24 -12.78
CA GLU A 82 -24.82 -14.74 -13.30
C GLU A 82 -26.00 -13.82 -12.97
N VAL A 83 -26.06 -13.29 -11.75
CA VAL A 83 -27.07 -12.31 -11.33
C VAL A 83 -26.89 -10.99 -12.07
N THR A 84 -25.65 -10.47 -12.17
CA THR A 84 -25.36 -9.22 -12.88
C THR A 84 -25.52 -9.36 -14.39
N GLY A 85 -25.19 -10.53 -14.95
CA GLY A 85 -25.32 -10.85 -16.38
C GLY A 85 -26.77 -10.99 -16.83
N THR A 86 -27.66 -11.43 -15.94
CA THR A 86 -29.11 -11.47 -16.21
C THR A 86 -29.73 -10.07 -16.21
N ILE A 87 -29.25 -9.15 -15.36
CA ILE A 87 -29.66 -7.74 -15.37
C ILE A 87 -29.07 -6.98 -16.57
N LYS A 88 -27.89 -7.36 -17.07
CA LYS A 88 -27.25 -6.73 -18.24
C LYS A 88 -27.89 -7.11 -19.59
N ARG A 89 -28.74 -8.14 -19.62
CA ARG A 89 -29.42 -8.64 -20.84
C ARG A 89 -30.90 -8.21 -20.95
N GLN A 90 -31.43 -7.51 -19.94
CA GLN A 90 -32.74 -6.85 -19.99
C GLN A 90 -32.55 -5.35 -20.26
#